data_AF-A0AAD7KC31-F1
#
_entry.id   AF-A0AAD7KC31-F1
#
_cell.length_a   1.000
_cell.length_b   1.000
_cell.length_c   1.000
_cell.angle_alpha   90.00
_cell.angle_beta   90.00
_cell.angle_gamma   90.00
#
_symmetry.space_group_name_H-M   'P 1'
#
loop_
_entity.id
_entity.type
_entity.pdbx_description
1 polymer ?
#
loop_
_entity_poly.entity_id
_entity_poly.type
_entity_poly.pdbx_seq_one_letter_code
_entity_poly.pdbx_strand_id
1 'polypeptide(L)'
;MDDFGYSNEVTLTEEEWDRYLSHKRRWCELQPLLESRGYRVPKEFRPERVSAWDKRPDGYVDRPHYPHLLEGTRISDNRPVMLKLSRTDLWEAAIFEHLASIPDADNHTIPLYDVITPPADPEAPAQWCVVITPRLTDCRNRHFEKLRDFVDFLSQVLEGVCFMHRYNIAHTDVARTNIVWDDRQNLLDASELKGKKTQARHVNQREENIIL
;
A
#
# COMPACT_ATOMS: atom_id res chain seq x y z
N MET A 1 11.20 1.32 -25.24
CA MET A 1 9.88 1.46 -25.88
C MET A 1 9.14 0.16 -25.67
N ASP A 2 7.89 0.22 -25.25
CA ASP A 2 6.99 -0.95 -25.28
C ASP A 2 6.47 -1.19 -26.71
N ASP A 3 5.74 -2.30 -26.90
CA ASP A 3 5.12 -2.70 -28.18
C ASP A 3 4.14 -1.65 -28.76
N PHE A 4 3.86 -0.58 -28.02
CA PHE A 4 2.98 0.52 -28.42
C PHE A 4 3.74 1.82 -28.74
N GLY A 5 5.07 1.80 -28.72
CA GLY A 5 5.90 2.96 -29.08
C GLY A 5 5.96 4.04 -28.00
N TYR A 6 5.51 3.77 -26.77
CA TYR A 6 5.72 4.69 -25.66
C TYR A 6 7.15 4.56 -25.15
N SER A 7 7.83 5.69 -25.00
CA SER A 7 9.06 5.73 -24.23
C SER A 7 8.72 5.39 -22.77
N ASN A 8 9.39 4.39 -22.20
CA ASN A 8 9.33 4.13 -20.75
C ASN A 8 9.93 5.30 -19.94
N GLU A 9 10.66 6.18 -20.62
CA GLU A 9 11.16 7.44 -20.11
C GLU A 9 10.07 8.48 -20.34
N VAL A 10 9.32 8.85 -19.29
CA VAL A 10 8.80 10.22 -19.28
C VAL A 10 9.38 10.95 -18.10
N THR A 11 9.94 12.11 -18.41
CA THR A 11 10.35 13.12 -17.46
C THR A 11 9.12 13.59 -16.69
N LEU A 12 9.16 13.43 -15.36
CA LEU A 12 8.21 14.07 -14.46
C LEU A 12 8.17 15.58 -14.76
N THR A 13 7.00 16.20 -14.65
CA THR A 13 6.91 17.66 -14.66
C THR A 13 7.67 18.26 -13.47
N GLU A 14 7.98 19.55 -13.52
CA GLU A 14 8.63 20.24 -12.40
C GLU A 14 7.83 20.06 -11.09
N GLU A 15 6.50 20.19 -11.15
CA GLU A 15 5.60 19.98 -10.01
C GLU A 15 5.63 18.53 -9.51
N GLU A 16 5.66 17.55 -10.42
CA GLU A 16 5.77 16.14 -10.05
C GLU A 16 7.11 15.82 -9.39
N TRP A 17 8.20 16.45 -9.83
CA TRP A 17 9.51 16.37 -9.21
C TRP A 17 9.53 16.99 -7.81
N ASP A 18 8.96 18.18 -7.65
CA ASP A 18 8.90 18.85 -6.35
C ASP A 18 8.10 18.01 -5.35
N ARG A 19 6.96 17.46 -5.80
CA ARG A 19 6.17 16.51 -5.02
C ARG A 19 6.97 15.25 -4.69
N TYR A 20 7.66 14.66 -5.66
CA TYR A 20 8.50 13.48 -5.44
C TYR A 20 9.54 13.72 -4.34
N LEU A 21 10.35 14.78 -4.49
CA LEU A 21 11.45 15.09 -3.58
C LEU A 21 10.94 15.44 -2.19
N SER A 22 9.83 16.20 -2.11
CA SER A 22 9.16 16.54 -0.85
C SER A 22 8.77 15.28 -0.04
N HIS A 23 8.13 14.30 -0.67
CA HIS A 23 7.77 13.05 0.04
C HIS A 23 9.01 12.23 0.43
N LYS A 24 10.06 12.18 -0.41
CA LYS A 24 11.31 11.47 -0.06
C LYS A 24 11.99 12.08 1.17
N ARG A 25 12.07 13.41 1.25
CA ARG A 25 12.55 14.12 2.45
C ARG A 25 11.69 13.78 3.66
N ARG A 26 10.36 13.83 3.50
CA ARG A 26 9.42 13.53 4.58
C ARG A 26 9.58 12.11 5.13
N TRP A 27 9.86 11.13 4.27
CA TRP A 27 10.17 9.77 4.73
C TRP A 27 11.45 9.70 5.58
N CYS A 28 12.50 10.43 5.19
CA CYS A 28 13.71 10.54 6.00
C CYS A 28 13.46 11.21 7.35
N GLU A 29 12.67 12.28 7.36
CA GLU A 29 12.31 13.04 8.58
C GLU A 29 11.45 12.22 9.55
N LEU A 30 10.51 11.42 9.02
CA LEU A 30 9.62 10.59 9.82
C LEU A 30 10.25 9.29 10.31
N GLN A 31 11.41 8.91 9.78
CA GLN A 31 12.05 7.64 10.09
C GLN A 31 12.21 7.39 11.60
N PRO A 32 12.70 8.35 12.43
CA PRO A 32 12.89 8.11 13.86
C PRO A 32 11.56 7.87 14.58
N LEU A 33 10.51 8.60 14.20
CA LEU A 33 9.18 8.44 14.75
C LEU A 33 8.61 7.06 14.40
N LEU A 34 8.69 6.66 13.13
CA LEU A 34 8.24 5.35 12.67
C LEU A 34 8.96 4.21 13.39
N GLU A 35 10.28 4.30 13.54
CA GLU A 35 11.07 3.28 14.23
C GLU A 35 10.70 3.20 15.72
N SER A 36 10.48 4.35 16.37
CA SER A 36 10.00 4.39 17.76
C SER A 36 8.61 3.76 17.96
N ARG A 37 7.78 3.73 16.91
CA ARG A 37 6.47 3.09 16.88
C ARG A 37 6.52 1.62 16.42
N GLY A 38 7.71 1.07 16.19
CA GLY A 38 7.87 -0.33 15.80
C GLY A 38 7.84 -0.58 14.29
N TYR A 39 8.05 0.45 13.46
CA TYR A 39 8.08 0.32 11.99
C TYR A 39 9.43 0.75 11.43
N ARG A 40 10.14 -0.20 10.83
CA ARG A 40 11.42 0.05 10.17
C ARG A 40 11.20 0.39 8.71
N VAL A 41 11.78 1.49 8.25
CA VAL A 41 11.83 1.87 6.84
C VAL A 41 13.18 1.50 6.20
N PRO A 42 13.28 1.48 4.86
CA PRO A 42 14.53 1.20 4.16
C PRO A 42 15.67 2.16 4.51
N LYS A 43 16.93 1.69 4.40
CA LYS A 43 18.13 2.42 4.87
C LYS A 43 18.41 3.71 4.09
N GLU A 44 17.82 3.85 2.92
CA GLU A 44 17.89 5.05 2.09
C GLU A 44 17.07 6.22 2.65
N PHE A 45 16.14 5.96 3.57
CA PHE A 45 15.32 6.96 4.25
C PHE A 45 15.83 7.26 5.66
N ARG A 46 17.15 7.25 5.87
CA ARG A 46 17.73 7.68 7.13
C ARG A 46 17.70 9.21 7.27
N PRO A 47 17.60 9.76 8.50
CA PRO A 47 17.56 11.21 8.73
C PRO A 47 18.74 11.96 8.11
N GLU A 48 19.94 11.37 8.09
CA GLU A 48 21.13 12.00 7.51
C GLU A 48 21.06 12.11 5.98
N ARG A 49 20.09 11.45 5.34
CA ARG A 49 19.88 11.46 3.89
C ARG A 49 18.81 12.44 3.44
N VAL A 50 18.23 13.28 4.32
CA VAL A 50 17.24 14.30 3.92
C VAL A 50 17.79 15.17 2.77
N SER A 51 19.02 15.69 2.90
CA SER A 51 19.63 16.56 1.89
C SER A 51 20.01 15.84 0.59
N ALA A 52 20.09 14.50 0.61
CA ALA A 52 20.28 13.73 -0.62
C ALA A 52 19.07 13.86 -1.57
N TRP A 53 17.93 14.30 -1.06
CA TRP A 53 16.71 14.55 -1.82
C TRP A 53 16.45 16.04 -2.08
N ASP A 54 17.45 16.91 -1.93
CA ASP A 54 17.38 18.31 -2.37
C ASP A 54 17.63 18.44 -3.89
N LYS A 55 18.24 17.41 -4.48
CA LYS A 55 18.57 17.37 -5.90
C LYS A 55 17.84 16.20 -6.55
N ARG A 56 17.47 16.39 -7.82
CA ARG A 56 16.93 15.32 -8.66
C ARG A 56 18.02 14.25 -8.82
N PRO A 57 17.68 12.96 -8.65
CA PRO A 57 18.59 11.88 -9.00
C PRO A 57 19.01 11.99 -10.47
N ASP A 58 20.26 11.64 -10.77
CA ASP A 58 20.71 11.48 -12.15
C ASP A 58 20.00 10.26 -12.78
N GLY A 59 19.33 10.45 -13.92
CA GLY A 59 18.61 9.40 -14.64
C GLY A 59 17.10 9.41 -14.47
N TYR A 60 16.46 8.31 -14.89
CA TYR A 60 15.00 8.18 -14.86
C TYR A 60 14.50 7.55 -13.57
N VAL A 61 13.27 7.88 -13.20
CA VAL A 61 12.54 7.23 -12.11
C VAL A 61 11.66 6.14 -12.71
N ASP A 62 11.79 4.91 -12.22
CA ASP A 62 10.89 3.82 -12.61
C ASP A 62 9.42 4.16 -12.26
N ARG A 63 8.51 3.96 -13.22
CA ARG A 63 7.07 4.24 -13.07
C ARG A 63 6.22 2.97 -12.98
N PRO A 64 5.05 3.02 -12.31
CA PRO A 64 4.49 4.17 -11.60
C PRO A 64 5.22 4.46 -10.28
N HIS A 65 5.57 5.73 -10.06
CA HIS A 65 6.17 6.16 -8.80
C HIS A 65 5.09 6.74 -7.89
N TYR A 66 4.77 6.04 -6.81
CA TYR A 66 3.90 6.53 -5.75
C TYR A 66 4.78 7.05 -4.61
N PRO A 67 5.27 8.31 -4.67
CA PRO A 67 6.24 8.83 -3.70
C PRO A 67 5.69 8.86 -2.26
N HIS A 68 4.36 8.92 -2.15
CA HIS A 68 3.63 8.86 -0.91
C HIS A 68 3.44 7.44 -0.37
N LEU A 69 3.91 6.40 -1.08
CA LEU A 69 3.94 5.02 -0.60
C LEU A 69 5.38 4.60 -0.32
N LEU A 70 5.56 3.81 0.73
CA LEU A 70 6.84 3.24 1.10
C LEU A 70 6.64 1.85 1.69
N GLU A 71 7.34 0.85 1.17
CA GLU A 71 7.42 -0.45 1.83
C GLU A 71 8.31 -0.36 3.06
N GLY A 72 7.89 -0.98 4.15
CA GLY A 72 8.67 -1.09 5.38
C GLY A 72 8.49 -2.44 6.06
N THR A 73 8.91 -2.52 7.31
CA THR A 73 8.88 -3.75 8.09
C THR A 73 8.39 -3.47 9.51
N ARG A 74 7.34 -4.16 9.95
CA ARG A 74 6.93 -4.14 11.36
C ARG A 74 7.94 -4.93 12.19
N ILE A 75 8.49 -4.28 13.21
CA ILE A 75 9.62 -4.81 13.99
C ILE A 75 9.21 -5.99 14.87
N SER A 76 8.00 -5.97 15.42
CA SER A 76 7.53 -6.97 16.39
C SER A 76 7.49 -8.40 15.84
N ASP A 77 7.21 -8.55 14.55
CA ASP A 77 7.05 -9.86 13.89
C ASP A 77 7.74 -9.95 12.52
N ASN A 78 8.55 -8.96 12.18
CA ASN A 78 9.32 -8.87 10.94
C ASN A 78 8.47 -8.98 9.66
N ARG A 79 7.18 -8.60 9.71
CA ARG A 79 6.29 -8.64 8.55
C ARG A 79 6.42 -7.40 7.67
N PRO A 80 6.34 -7.55 6.34
CA PRO A 80 6.32 -6.41 5.43
C PRO A 80 5.01 -5.63 5.60
N VAL A 81 5.13 -4.30 5.55
CA VAL A 81 4.02 -3.36 5.66
C VAL A 81 4.09 -2.33 4.55
N MET A 82 2.95 -1.74 4.21
CA MET A 82 2.88 -0.56 3.37
C MET A 82 2.65 0.66 4.26
N LEU A 83 3.46 1.69 4.04
CA LEU A 83 3.33 2.99 4.69
C LEU A 83 2.84 3.99 3.65
N LYS A 84 1.76 4.70 3.97
CA LYS A 84 1.18 5.72 3.09
C LYS A 84 1.17 7.08 3.77
N LEU A 85 1.83 8.05 3.16
CA LEU A 85 1.67 9.47 3.50
C LEU A 85 0.29 9.92 3.04
N SER A 86 -0.51 10.38 4.00
CA SER A 86 -1.85 10.94 3.75
C SER A 86 -2.00 12.28 4.46
N ARG A 87 -2.77 13.18 3.86
CA ARG A 87 -3.11 14.45 4.49
C ARG A 87 -4.28 14.25 5.45
N THR A 88 -4.19 14.83 6.64
CA THR A 88 -5.24 14.66 7.66
C THR A 88 -6.52 15.43 7.34
N ASP A 89 -6.47 16.40 6.43
CA ASP A 89 -7.62 17.21 6.02
C ASP A 89 -8.45 16.58 4.88
N LEU A 90 -7.98 15.47 4.29
CA LEU A 90 -8.67 14.76 3.19
C LEU A 90 -9.59 13.62 3.66
N TRP A 91 -9.86 13.49 4.96
CA TRP A 91 -10.71 12.46 5.59
C TRP A 91 -10.27 11.00 5.37
N GLU A 92 -9.31 10.73 4.48
CA GLU A 92 -8.87 9.39 4.11
C GLU A 92 -8.48 8.53 5.32
N ALA A 93 -7.58 9.03 6.18
CA ALA A 93 -7.17 8.31 7.39
C ALA A 93 -8.36 8.08 8.35
N ALA A 94 -9.23 9.08 8.52
CA ALA A 94 -10.41 8.97 9.38
C ALA A 94 -11.43 7.96 8.86
N ILE A 95 -11.62 7.90 7.54
CA ILE A 95 -12.46 6.89 6.87
C ILE A 95 -11.85 5.50 7.07
N PHE A 96 -10.53 5.34 6.88
CA PHE A 96 -9.81 4.10 7.14
C PHE A 96 -9.99 3.62 8.58
N GLU A 97 -9.78 4.50 9.56
CA GLU A 97 -9.98 4.19 10.99
C GLU A 97 -11.42 3.78 11.29
N HIS A 98 -12.40 4.50 10.72
CA HIS A 98 -13.81 4.18 10.90
C HIS A 98 -14.16 2.80 10.34
N LEU A 99 -13.80 2.52 9.07
CA LEU A 99 -14.08 1.24 8.43
C LEU A 99 -13.37 0.08 9.14
N ALA A 100 -12.12 0.27 9.57
CA ALA A 100 -11.35 -0.74 10.31
C ALA A 100 -11.93 -1.04 11.70
N SER A 101 -12.64 -0.07 12.32
CA SER A 101 -13.26 -0.25 13.63
C SER A 101 -14.52 -1.12 13.61
N ILE A 102 -15.06 -1.42 12.42
CA ILE A 102 -16.33 -2.13 12.26
C ILE A 102 -16.06 -3.62 12.00
N PRO A 103 -16.39 -4.52 12.94
CA PRO A 103 -16.25 -5.95 12.75
C PRO A 103 -17.42 -6.47 11.91
N ASP A 104 -17.18 -6.66 10.61
CA ASP A 104 -18.17 -7.16 9.65
C ASP A 104 -17.50 -8.17 8.71
N ALA A 105 -18.18 -9.29 8.45
CA ALA A 105 -17.64 -10.36 7.61
C ALA A 105 -17.52 -9.94 6.13
N ASP A 106 -18.31 -8.94 5.71
CA ASP A 106 -18.27 -8.38 4.36
C ASP A 106 -17.28 -7.19 4.27
N ASN A 107 -16.57 -6.87 5.35
CA ASN A 107 -15.57 -5.80 5.36
C ASN A 107 -14.29 -6.26 4.65
N HIS A 108 -14.31 -6.12 3.33
CA HIS A 108 -13.18 -6.36 2.45
C HIS A 108 -12.38 -5.07 2.20
N THR A 109 -12.28 -4.17 3.19
CA THR A 109 -11.43 -2.96 3.07
C THR A 109 -10.01 -3.22 3.57
N ILE A 110 -9.03 -2.42 3.13
CA ILE A 110 -7.63 -2.59 3.53
C ILE A 110 -7.50 -2.61 5.06
N PRO A 111 -6.98 -3.70 5.66
CA PRO A 111 -6.76 -3.75 7.10
C PRO A 111 -5.82 -2.64 7.56
N LEU A 112 -6.20 -1.98 8.64
CA LEU A 112 -5.41 -0.92 9.26
C LEU A 112 -4.59 -1.49 10.41
N TYR A 113 -3.28 -1.23 10.41
CA TYR A 113 -2.40 -1.56 11.54
C TYR A 113 -2.17 -0.39 12.47
N ASP A 114 -1.93 0.81 11.95
CA ASP A 114 -1.70 2.01 12.76
C ASP A 114 -1.89 3.28 11.91
N VAL A 115 -2.12 4.42 12.58
CA VAL A 115 -2.08 5.77 12.00
C VAL A 115 -1.16 6.62 12.85
N ILE A 116 0.00 6.97 12.29
CA ILE A 116 1.03 7.74 13.00
C ILE A 116 1.00 9.18 12.54
N THR A 117 0.59 10.07 13.43
CA THR A 117 0.57 11.51 13.17
C THR A 117 1.78 12.18 13.84
N PRO A 118 2.74 12.74 13.07
CA PRO A 118 3.80 13.57 13.64
C PRO A 118 3.24 14.84 14.31
N PRO A 119 4.03 15.50 15.18
CA PRO A 119 3.68 16.80 15.73
C PRO A 119 3.29 17.79 14.62
N ALA A 120 2.31 18.65 14.93
CA ALA A 120 1.90 19.70 14.01
C ALA A 120 3.08 20.65 13.75
N ASP A 121 3.32 20.96 12.47
CA ASP A 121 4.24 21.99 12.05
C ASP A 121 3.41 23.24 11.70
N PRO A 122 3.50 24.34 12.49
CA PRO A 122 2.72 25.55 12.26
C PRO A 122 2.99 26.21 10.90
N GLU A 123 4.16 25.96 10.31
CA GLU A 123 4.56 26.54 9.03
C GLU A 123 4.19 25.64 7.84
N ALA A 124 3.75 24.41 8.09
CA ALA A 124 3.35 23.49 7.03
C ALA A 124 1.94 23.84 6.51
N PRO A 125 1.73 23.82 5.18
CA PRO A 125 0.43 24.15 4.57
C PRO A 125 -0.67 23.12 4.88
N ALA A 126 -0.29 21.92 5.33
CA ALA A 126 -1.19 20.86 5.75
C ALA A 126 -0.50 19.93 6.74
N GLN A 127 -1.28 19.32 7.62
CA GLN A 127 -0.81 18.23 8.48
C GLN A 127 -0.91 16.90 7.74
N TRP A 128 0.11 16.07 7.97
CA TRP A 128 0.21 14.74 7.38
C TRP A 128 0.20 13.70 8.48
N CYS A 129 -0.22 12.50 8.11
CA CYS A 129 -0.11 11.28 8.90
C CYS A 129 0.47 10.16 8.03
N VAL A 130 0.88 9.08 8.67
CA VAL A 130 1.29 7.84 8.01
C VAL A 130 0.28 6.77 8.34
N VAL A 131 -0.45 6.31 7.31
CA VAL A 131 -1.35 5.16 7.40
C VAL A 131 -0.52 3.90 7.18
N ILE A 132 -0.60 2.95 8.10
CA ILE A 132 0.16 1.71 8.05
C ILE A 132 -0.80 0.55 7.81
N THR A 133 -0.56 -0.21 6.74
CA THR A 133 -1.37 -1.36 6.33
C THR A 133 -0.47 -2.57 6.07
N PRO A 134 -1.02 -3.78 5.95
CA PRO A 134 -0.24 -4.89 5.43
C PRO A 134 0.29 -4.58 4.02
N ARG A 135 1.44 -5.14 3.67
CA ARG A 135 1.87 -5.16 2.26
C ARG A 135 0.92 -6.08 1.48
N LEU A 136 0.22 -5.53 0.51
CA LEU A 136 -0.69 -6.24 -0.39
C LEU A 136 -0.20 -6.08 -1.83
N THR A 137 -0.59 -7.01 -2.68
CA THR A 137 -0.17 -7.02 -4.09
C THR A 137 -1.27 -6.43 -4.98
N ASP A 138 -0.87 -5.71 -6.02
CA ASP A 138 -1.77 -5.10 -7.00
C ASP A 138 -2.49 -6.15 -7.85
N CYS A 139 -3.80 -6.01 -8.08
CA CYS A 139 -4.57 -6.97 -8.86
C CYS A 139 -4.37 -6.87 -10.38
N ARG A 140 -3.66 -5.85 -10.90
CA ARG A 140 -3.48 -5.62 -12.36
C ARG A 140 -2.81 -6.78 -13.08
N ASN A 141 -1.90 -7.48 -12.41
CA ASN A 141 -1.15 -8.60 -12.98
C ASN A 141 -1.82 -9.95 -12.72
N ARG A 142 -3.03 -9.96 -12.15
CA ARG A 142 -3.74 -11.20 -11.85
C ARG A 142 -4.46 -11.73 -13.09
N HIS A 143 -4.20 -13.01 -13.37
CA HIS A 143 -4.92 -13.77 -14.38
C HIS A 143 -5.76 -14.84 -13.68
N PHE A 144 -7.07 -14.89 -13.97
CA PHE A 144 -7.95 -15.90 -13.43
C PHE A 144 -7.95 -17.12 -14.36
N GLU A 145 -7.45 -18.25 -13.90
CA GLU A 145 -7.47 -19.50 -14.69
C GLU A 145 -8.82 -20.20 -14.64
N LYS A 146 -9.56 -20.03 -13.53
CA LYS A 146 -10.87 -20.67 -13.31
C LYS A 146 -11.95 -19.61 -13.14
N LEU A 147 -13.13 -19.90 -13.69
CA LEU A 147 -14.33 -19.06 -13.52
C LEU A 147 -14.69 -18.87 -12.04
N ARG A 148 -14.48 -19.91 -11.22
CA ARG A 148 -14.73 -19.85 -9.78
C ARG A 148 -13.92 -18.74 -9.12
N ASP A 149 -12.61 -18.68 -9.37
CA ASP A 149 -11.70 -17.70 -8.77
C ASP A 149 -12.10 -16.26 -9.18
N PHE A 150 -12.60 -16.08 -10.40
CA PHE A 150 -13.14 -14.80 -10.86
C PHE A 150 -14.45 -14.42 -10.17
N VAL A 151 -15.37 -15.37 -10.00
CA VAL A 151 -16.65 -15.14 -9.30
C VAL A 151 -16.39 -14.84 -7.83
N ASP A 152 -15.47 -15.55 -7.18
CA ASP A 152 -15.09 -15.31 -5.79
C ASP A 152 -14.44 -13.92 -5.64
N PHE A 153 -13.57 -13.52 -6.57
CA PHE A 153 -13.02 -12.17 -6.63
C PHE A 153 -14.10 -11.09 -6.74
N LEU A 154 -15.02 -11.24 -7.69
CA LEU A 154 -16.07 -10.26 -7.92
C LEU A 154 -17.02 -10.17 -6.72
N SER A 155 -17.32 -11.31 -6.08
CA SER A 155 -18.17 -11.36 -4.89
C SER A 155 -17.56 -10.56 -3.75
N GLN A 156 -16.27 -10.74 -3.46
CA GLN A 156 -15.57 -9.99 -2.40
C GLN A 156 -15.54 -8.47 -2.68
N VAL A 157 -15.29 -8.06 -3.94
CA VAL A 157 -15.36 -6.64 -4.32
C VAL A 157 -16.76 -6.07 -4.07
N LEU A 158 -17.81 -6.79 -4.48
CA LEU A 158 -19.19 -6.32 -4.30
C LEU A 158 -19.61 -6.31 -2.83
N GLU A 159 -19.17 -7.30 -2.05
CA GLU A 159 -19.37 -7.37 -0.61
C GLU A 159 -18.73 -6.15 0.08
N GLY A 160 -17.48 -5.82 -0.24
CA GLY A 160 -16.78 -4.65 0.31
C GLY A 160 -17.43 -3.32 -0.07
N VAL A 161 -17.91 -3.18 -1.32
CA VAL A 161 -18.68 -2.00 -1.74
C VAL A 161 -20.01 -1.91 -1.00
N CYS A 162 -20.76 -3.01 -0.90
CA CYS A 162 -22.01 -3.06 -0.14
C CYS A 162 -21.78 -2.71 1.34
N PHE A 163 -20.71 -3.23 1.94
CA PHE A 163 -20.30 -2.90 3.29
C PHE A 163 -20.09 -1.39 3.45
N MET A 164 -19.25 -0.75 2.62
CA MET A 164 -19.05 0.70 2.69
C MET A 164 -20.37 1.47 2.55
N HIS A 165 -21.24 1.06 1.64
CA HIS A 165 -22.55 1.68 1.44
C HIS A 165 -23.47 1.55 2.67
N ARG A 166 -23.42 0.44 3.43
CA ARG A 166 -24.17 0.31 4.70
C ARG A 166 -23.78 1.39 5.72
N TYR A 167 -22.56 1.90 5.63
CA TYR A 167 -22.03 2.96 6.49
C TYR A 167 -21.99 4.33 5.80
N ASN A 168 -22.76 4.52 4.72
CA ASN A 168 -22.86 5.76 3.95
C ASN A 168 -21.53 6.28 3.41
N ILE A 169 -20.61 5.37 3.08
CA ILE A 169 -19.32 5.68 2.47
C ILE A 169 -19.36 5.18 1.03
N ALA A 170 -19.09 6.06 0.08
CA ALA A 170 -18.88 5.68 -1.32
C ALA A 170 -17.37 5.70 -1.61
N HIS A 171 -16.83 4.62 -2.20
CA HIS A 171 -15.42 4.60 -2.61
C HIS A 171 -15.14 5.60 -3.75
N THR A 172 -16.10 5.82 -4.64
CA THR A 172 -16.04 6.76 -5.79
C THR A 172 -15.01 6.46 -6.89
N ASP A 173 -14.13 5.47 -6.70
CA ASP A 173 -13.05 5.11 -7.62
C ASP A 173 -12.74 3.60 -7.58
N VAL A 174 -13.78 2.76 -7.71
CA VAL A 174 -13.60 1.31 -7.75
C VAL A 174 -12.98 0.94 -9.11
N ALA A 175 -11.65 0.82 -9.12
CA ALA A 175 -10.85 0.58 -10.31
C ALA A 175 -9.81 -0.52 -10.05
N ARG A 176 -9.32 -1.16 -11.12
CA ARG A 176 -8.31 -2.23 -11.04
C ARG A 176 -7.01 -1.79 -10.35
N THR A 177 -6.71 -0.50 -10.29
CA THR A 177 -5.53 0.04 -9.59
C THR A 177 -5.71 0.17 -8.08
N ASN A 178 -6.96 0.10 -7.60
CA ASN A 178 -7.33 0.28 -6.19
C ASN A 178 -7.80 -1.04 -5.56
N ILE A 179 -7.81 -2.14 -6.32
CA ILE A 179 -8.09 -3.46 -5.80
C ILE A 179 -6.75 -4.17 -5.56
N VAL A 180 -6.56 -4.60 -4.33
CA VAL A 180 -5.36 -5.31 -3.89
C VAL A 180 -5.73 -6.68 -3.34
N TRP A 181 -4.74 -7.54 -3.16
CA TRP A 181 -4.96 -8.88 -2.62
C TRP A 181 -3.82 -9.30 -1.70
N ASP A 182 -4.14 -10.17 -0.75
CA ASP A 182 -3.17 -10.71 0.20
C ASP A 182 -2.46 -11.94 -0.39
N ASP A 183 -1.19 -11.79 -0.78
CA ASP A 183 -0.38 -12.86 -1.39
C ASP A 183 0.31 -13.76 -0.36
N ARG A 184 0.04 -13.57 0.94
CA ARG A 184 0.73 -14.26 2.04
C ARG A 184 0.74 -15.79 1.95
N GLN A 185 -0.25 -16.41 1.33
CA GLN A 185 -0.23 -17.87 1.13
C GLN A 185 0.72 -18.31 0.02
N ASN A 186 0.80 -17.56 -1.08
CA ASN A 186 1.70 -17.90 -2.19
C ASN A 186 3.18 -17.81 -1.80
N LEU A 187 3.53 -16.92 -0.85
CA LEU A 187 4.89 -16.79 -0.33
C LEU A 187 5.29 -17.96 0.59
N LEU A 188 4.35 -18.50 1.35
CA LEU A 188 4.59 -19.70 2.18
C LEU A 188 4.75 -20.92 1.27
N ASP A 189 3.88 -21.10 0.27
CA ASP A 189 3.96 -22.21 -0.69
C ASP A 189 5.26 -22.20 -1.51
N ALA A 190 5.72 -21.03 -1.97
CA ALA A 190 6.98 -20.92 -2.70
C ALA A 190 8.23 -21.22 -1.83
N SER A 191 8.16 -20.95 -0.53
CA SER A 191 9.22 -21.27 0.42
C SER A 191 9.23 -22.76 0.80
N GLU A 192 8.07 -23.41 0.86
CA GLU A 192 7.94 -24.85 1.11
C GLU A 192 8.31 -25.70 -0.12
N LEU A 193 8.01 -25.21 -1.34
CA LEU A 193 8.37 -25.85 -2.61
C LEU A 193 9.88 -25.89 -2.86
N LYS A 194 10.67 -24.98 -2.27
CA LYS A 194 12.15 -25.06 -2.28
C LYS A 194 12.69 -26.15 -1.33
N GLY A 195 11.86 -26.73 -0.47
CA GLY A 195 12.29 -27.66 0.58
C GLY A 195 11.78 -29.10 0.46
N LYS A 196 10.66 -29.38 -0.20
CA LYS A 196 10.06 -30.73 -0.16
C LYS A 196 9.39 -31.15 -1.47
N LYS A 197 9.82 -32.29 -2.02
CA LYS A 197 9.03 -33.08 -2.97
C LYS A 197 7.83 -33.69 -2.23
N THR A 198 6.64 -33.50 -2.81
CA THR A 198 5.41 -34.27 -2.62
C THR A 198 4.66 -34.08 -1.28
N GLN A 199 3.49 -33.42 -1.31
CA GLN A 199 2.16 -34.05 -1.17
C GLN A 199 1.07 -32.98 -1.28
N ALA A 200 0.16 -33.13 -2.25
CA ALA A 200 -0.98 -32.24 -2.41
C ALA A 200 -1.92 -32.37 -1.19
N ARG A 201 -2.04 -31.30 -0.40
CA ARG A 201 -3.13 -31.12 0.54
C ARG A 201 -4.13 -30.16 -0.09
N HIS A 202 -5.35 -30.65 -0.32
CA HIS A 202 -6.49 -29.78 -0.58
C HIS A 202 -6.76 -28.96 0.69
N VAL A 203 -6.41 -27.68 0.64
CA VAL A 203 -6.89 -26.67 1.57
C VAL A 203 -8.07 -25.96 0.90
N ASN A 204 -9.09 -25.68 1.70
CA ASN A 204 -10.36 -25.11 1.29
C ASN A 204 -10.12 -23.68 0.76
N GLN A 205 -10.41 -23.42 -0.52
CA GLN A 205 -10.11 -22.18 -1.25
C GLN A 205 -11.00 -20.98 -0.82
N ARG A 206 -10.99 -20.59 0.46
CA ARG A 206 -11.59 -19.33 0.94
C ARG A 206 -10.55 -18.29 1.36
N GLU A 207 -9.27 -18.52 1.06
CA GLU A 207 -8.17 -17.90 1.81
C GLU A 207 -7.41 -16.79 1.05
N GLU A 208 -7.98 -16.28 -0.05
CA GLU A 208 -7.50 -15.07 -0.72
C GLU A 208 -8.46 -13.92 -0.44
N ASN A 209 -8.02 -12.97 0.39
CA ASN A 209 -8.79 -11.75 0.66
C ASN A 209 -8.49 -10.72 -0.43
N ILE A 210 -9.49 -10.46 -1.26
CA ILE A 210 -9.56 -9.30 -2.16
C ILE A 210 -9.99 -8.11 -1.35
N ILE A 211 -9.31 -7.00 -1.56
CA ILE A 211 -9.37 -5.88 -0.65
C ILE A 211 -9.48 -4.58 -1.45
N LEU A 212 -10.40 -3.71 -1.02
CA LEU A 212 -10.64 -2.34 -1.51
C LEU A 212 -9.97 -1.30 -0.61
#